data_AF-A0A7W5H972-F1
#
_entry.id   AF-A0A7W5H972-F1
#
_cell.length_a   1.000
_cell.length_b   1.000
_cell.length_c   1.000
_cell.angle_alpha   90.00
_cell.angle_beta   90.00
_cell.angle_gamma   90.00
#
_symmetry.space_group_name_H-M   'P 1'
#
loop_
_entity.id
_entity.type
_entity.pdbx_description
1 polymer ?
#
loop_
_entity_poly.entity_id
_entity_poly.type
_entity_poly.pdbx_seq_one_letter_code
_entity_poly.pdbx_strand_id
1 'polypeptide(L)'
;AYVKRIEFVFTPKHGSWLNVAECELSAMTRQCLSGRRIGELHELQEEIAAWSDSINDKQRGVDWQLQIGEARTKLARLYPQIKTG
;
A
#
# COMPACT_ATOMS: atom_id res chain seq x y z
N ALA A 1 -24.26 8.83 -9.89
CA ALA A 1 -24.46 9.04 -8.44
C ALA A 1 -23.32 8.47 -7.60
N TYR A 2 -22.88 7.22 -7.82
CA TYR A 2 -21.85 6.56 -7.01
C TYR A 2 -20.46 7.20 -7.03
N VAL A 3 -20.02 7.72 -8.19
CA VAL A 3 -18.69 8.36 -8.32
C VAL A 3 -18.53 9.57 -7.37
N LYS A 4 -19.61 10.28 -7.04
CA LYS A 4 -19.57 11.41 -6.09
C LYS A 4 -19.31 10.98 -4.63
N ARG A 5 -19.33 9.67 -4.34
CA ARG A 5 -19.06 9.11 -3.01
C ARG A 5 -17.63 8.60 -2.85
N ILE A 6 -16.82 8.68 -3.91
CA ILE A 6 -15.43 8.23 -3.90
C ILE A 6 -14.55 9.45 -3.69
N GLU A 7 -13.76 9.44 -2.63
CA GLU A 7 -12.68 10.40 -2.42
C GLU A 7 -11.40 9.83 -3.01
N PHE A 8 -10.80 10.54 -3.97
CA PHE A 8 -9.53 10.16 -4.55
C PHE A 8 -8.39 10.80 -3.77
N VAL A 9 -7.58 9.98 -3.13
CA VAL A 9 -6.37 10.40 -2.40
C VAL A 9 -5.14 10.05 -3.24
N PHE A 10 -4.35 11.06 -3.60
CA PHE A 10 -3.15 10.87 -4.42
C PHE A 10 -1.90 10.83 -3.54
N THR A 11 -1.09 9.78 -3.69
CA THR A 11 0.20 9.66 -3.00
C THR A 11 1.28 10.50 -3.70
N PRO A 12 2.23 11.10 -2.94
CA PRO A 12 3.35 11.81 -3.53
C PRO A 12 4.24 10.87 -4.36
N LYS A 13 4.79 11.37 -5.48
CA LYS A 13 5.66 10.59 -6.39
C LYS A 13 6.87 9.92 -5.70
N HIS A 14 7.37 10.50 -4.61
CA HIS A 14 8.51 9.98 -3.84
C HIS A 14 8.11 9.49 -2.44
N GLY A 15 6.81 9.25 -2.23
CA GLY A 15 6.22 8.80 -0.96
C GLY A 15 5.66 7.39 -1.03
N SER A 16 6.39 6.45 -1.64
CA SER A 16 6.01 5.02 -1.74
C SER A 16 5.60 4.41 -0.40
N TRP A 17 6.24 4.85 0.69
CA TRP A 17 5.93 4.41 2.05
C TRP A 17 4.53 4.82 2.55
N LEU A 18 3.84 5.75 1.88
CA LEU A 18 2.44 6.11 2.14
C LEU A 18 1.46 5.32 1.24
N ASN A 19 1.97 4.53 0.29
CA ASN A 19 1.14 3.75 -0.61
C ASN A 19 0.85 2.37 0.00
N VAL A 20 -0.36 2.18 0.53
CA VAL A 20 -0.81 0.90 1.11
C VAL A 20 -0.62 -0.25 0.14
N ALA A 21 -0.90 -0.04 -1.15
CA ALA A 21 -0.76 -1.12 -2.14
C ALA A 21 0.69 -1.60 -2.25
N GLU A 22 1.68 -0.70 -2.17
CA GLU A 22 3.10 -1.10 -2.20
C GLU A 22 3.52 -1.82 -0.91
N CYS A 23 2.99 -1.40 0.24
CA CYS A 23 3.22 -2.09 1.51
C CYS A 23 2.67 -3.53 1.46
N GLU A 24 1.44 -3.72 0.96
CA GLU A 24 0.81 -5.03 0.83
C GLU A 24 1.56 -5.92 -0.17
N LEU A 25 1.99 -5.38 -1.32
CA LEU A 25 2.81 -6.13 -2.28
C LEU A 25 4.15 -6.59 -1.66
N SER A 26 4.77 -5.75 -0.84
CA SER A 26 5.98 -6.10 -0.10
C SER A 26 5.72 -7.18 0.96
N ALA A 27 4.57 -7.14 1.63
CA ALA A 27 4.16 -8.15 2.60
C ALA A 27 3.87 -9.49 1.91
N MET A 28 3.07 -9.49 0.84
CA MET A 28 2.78 -10.65 0.00
C MET A 28 4.07 -11.31 -0.48
N THR A 29 5.00 -10.53 -1.03
CA THR A 29 6.28 -11.06 -1.52
C THR A 29 7.05 -11.76 -0.40
N ARG A 30 7.11 -11.18 0.80
CA ARG A 30 7.84 -11.74 1.94
C ARG A 30 7.14 -12.93 2.59
N GLN A 31 5.82 -12.93 2.65
CA GLN A 31 5.03 -13.91 3.41
C GLN A 31 4.58 -15.08 2.54
N CYS A 32 4.23 -14.83 1.28
CA CYS A 32 3.66 -15.82 0.36
C CYS A 32 4.72 -16.38 -0.59
N LEU A 33 5.62 -15.54 -1.12
CA LEU A 33 6.49 -15.90 -2.24
C LEU A 33 7.97 -16.09 -1.88
N SER A 34 8.40 -15.65 -0.70
CA SER A 34 9.82 -15.65 -0.31
C SER A 34 10.43 -17.05 -0.33
N GLY A 35 11.52 -17.22 -1.08
CA GLY A 35 12.22 -18.49 -1.19
C GLY A 35 11.52 -19.55 -2.04
N ARG A 36 10.37 -19.25 -2.64
CA ARG A 36 9.61 -20.17 -3.49
C ARG A 36 9.85 -19.85 -4.96
N ARG A 37 10.04 -20.89 -5.78
CA ARG A 37 9.98 -20.80 -7.23
C ARG A 37 8.71 -21.49 -7.69
N ILE A 38 7.76 -20.71 -8.20
CA ILE A 38 6.49 -21.19 -8.72
C ILE A 38 6.56 -21.08 -10.24
N GLY A 39 6.50 -22.22 -10.92
CA GLY A 39 6.66 -22.29 -12.37
C GLY A 39 5.35 -22.09 -13.13
N GLU A 40 4.23 -22.46 -12.50
CA GLU A 40 2.91 -22.44 -13.13
C GLU A 40 2.10 -21.22 -12.68
N LEU A 41 1.48 -20.54 -13.64
CA LEU A 41 0.68 -19.35 -13.38
C LEU A 41 -0.52 -19.63 -12.48
N HIS A 42 -1.15 -20.79 -12.66
CA HIS A 42 -2.34 -21.17 -11.88
C HIS A 42 -1.98 -21.35 -10.40
N GLU A 43 -0.89 -22.06 -10.11
CA GLU A 43 -0.39 -22.24 -8.73
C GLU A 43 -0.06 -20.89 -8.09
N LEU A 44 0.58 -19.98 -8.85
CA LEU A 44 0.86 -18.62 -8.34
C LEU A 44 -0.42 -17.86 -7.97
N GLN A 45 -1.47 -17.98 -8.78
CA GLN A 45 -2.74 -17.32 -8.52
C GLN A 45 -3.44 -17.88 -7.27
N GLU A 46 -3.43 -19.20 -7.10
CA GLU A 46 -4.03 -19.87 -5.93
C GLU A 46 -3.31 -19.45 -4.64
N GLU A 47 -1.98 -19.40 -4.65
CA GLU A 47 -1.17 -18.98 -3.50
C GLU A 47 -1.42 -17.53 -3.10
N ILE A 48 -1.49 -16.63 -4.10
CA ILE A 48 -1.80 -15.21 -3.86
C ILE A 48 -3.23 -15.05 -3.32
N ALA A 49 -4.20 -15.81 -3.85
CA ALA A 49 -5.59 -15.77 -3.40
C ALA A 49 -5.72 -16.25 -1.95
N ALA A 50 -5.12 -17.39 -1.61
CA ALA A 50 -5.13 -17.91 -0.24
C ALA A 50 -4.46 -16.94 0.75
N TRP A 51 -3.36 -16.29 0.36
CA TRP A 51 -2.74 -15.25 1.18
C TRP A 51 -3.65 -14.04 1.35
N SER A 52 -4.28 -13.56 0.27
CA SER A 52 -5.20 -12.43 0.28
C SER A 52 -6.38 -12.67 1.22
N ASP A 53 -7.02 -13.83 1.14
CA ASP A 53 -8.14 -14.21 2.01
C ASP A 53 -7.72 -14.22 3.47
N SER A 54 -6.56 -14.81 3.78
CA SER A 54 -6.03 -14.84 5.16
C SER A 54 -5.75 -13.45 5.74
N ILE A 55 -5.28 -12.51 4.92
CA ILE A 55 -5.01 -11.13 5.38
C ILE A 55 -6.32 -10.35 5.54
N ASN A 56 -7.27 -10.50 4.60
CA ASN A 56 -8.58 -9.87 4.68
C ASN A 56 -9.37 -10.35 5.91
N ASP A 57 -9.33 -11.64 6.22
CA ASP A 57 -9.99 -12.20 7.41
C ASP A 57 -9.43 -11.64 8.72
N LYS A 58 -8.12 -11.34 8.75
CA LYS A 58 -7.47 -10.74 9.92
C LYS A 58 -7.83 -9.27 10.11
N GLN A 59 -8.37 -8.60 9.09
CA GLN A 59 -8.75 -7.18 9.10
C GLN A 59 -7.71 -6.26 9.77
N ARG A 60 -6.42 -6.53 9.59
CA ARG A 60 -5.37 -5.67 10.17
C ARG A 60 -5.34 -4.36 9.40
N GLY A 61 -5.76 -3.30 10.06
CA GLY A 61 -5.52 -1.94 9.58
C GLY A 61 -4.03 -1.62 9.55
N VAL A 62 -3.64 -0.72 8.64
CA VAL A 62 -2.30 -0.14 8.64
C VAL A 62 -2.19 0.81 9.83
N ASP A 63 -1.25 0.53 10.72
CA ASP A 63 -0.94 1.39 11.85
C ASP A 63 0.07 2.47 11.41
N TRP A 64 -0.46 3.65 11.07
CA TRP A 64 0.32 4.76 10.54
C TRP A 64 1.05 5.51 11.66
N GLN A 65 2.35 5.26 11.77
CA GLN A 65 3.21 5.88 12.78
C GLN A 65 3.74 7.27 12.41
N LEU A 66 3.55 7.72 11.16
CA LEU A 66 3.97 9.05 10.70
C LEU A 66 2.80 9.76 10.05
N GLN A 67 2.25 10.75 10.75
CA GLN A 67 1.10 11.51 10.27
C GLN A 67 1.52 12.51 9.18
N ILE A 68 0.60 12.85 8.27
CA ILE A 68 0.86 13.77 7.15
C ILE A 68 1.42 15.12 7.63
N GLY A 69 0.89 15.65 8.74
CA GLY A 69 1.36 16.92 9.32
C GLY A 69 2.84 16.85 9.74
N GLU A 70 3.22 15.76 10.40
CA GLU A 70 4.61 15.52 10.77
C GLU A 70 5.50 15.27 9.56
N ALA A 71 5.01 14.54 8.55
CA ALA A 71 5.75 14.27 7.32
C ALA A 71 6.07 15.56 6.56
N ARG A 72 5.14 16.52 6.50
CA ARG A 72 5.37 17.83 5.86
C ARG A 72 6.47 18.64 6.54
N THR A 73 6.59 18.53 7.86
CA THR A 73 7.64 19.21 8.64
C THR A 73 8.98 18.47 8.54
N LYS A 74 8.99 17.16 8.79
CA LYS A 74 10.20 16.33 8.84
C LYS A 74 10.79 16.08 7.44
N LEU A 75 9.96 16.01 6.41
CA LEU A 75 10.35 15.76 5.02
C LEU A 75 10.08 16.98 4.12
N ALA A 76 10.17 18.19 4.66
CA ALA A 76 9.86 19.44 3.96
C ALA A 76 10.56 19.58 2.58
N ARG A 77 11.76 18.99 2.42
CA ARG A 77 12.50 18.95 1.15
C ARG A 77 11.86 18.06 0.07
N LEU A 78 11.14 17.01 0.46
CA LEU A 78 10.50 16.03 -0.44
C LEU A 78 9.05 16.38 -0.76
N TYR A 79 8.41 17.20 0.07
CA TYR A 79 7.04 17.64 -0.16
C TYR A 79 7.04 18.94 -0.99
N PRO A 80 6.31 18.98 -2.12
CA PRO A 80 6.14 20.23 -2.86
C PRO A 80 5.38 21.24 -1.99
N GLN A 81 5.84 22.50 -2.01
CA GLN A 81 5.05 23.59 -1.43
C GLN A 81 3.78 23.77 -2.25
N ILE A 82 2.66 23.36 -1.66
CA ILE A 82 1.34 23.53 -2.29
C ILE A 82 1.06 25.02 -2.27
N LYS A 83 1.20 25.68 -3.43
CA LYS A 83 0.71 27.05 -3.59
C LYS A 83 -0.81 26.99 -3.52
N THR A 84 -1.36 27.50 -2.43
CA THR A 84 -2.79 27.79 -2.34
C THR A 84 -3.04 28.97 -3.28
N GLY A 85 -3.88 28.76 -4.30
CA GLY A 85 -4.39 29.83 -5.15
C GLY A 85 -5.50 30.59 -4.45
#